data_AF-Q23479-F1
#
_entry.id   AF-Q23479-F1
#
_cell.length_a   1.000
_cell.length_b   1.000
_cell.length_c   1.000
_cell.angle_alpha   90.00
_cell.angle_beta   90.00
_cell.angle_gamma   90.00
#
_symmetry.space_group_name_H-M   'P 1'
#
loop_
_entity.id
_entity.type
_entity.pdbx_description
1 polymer ?
#
loop_
_entity_poly.entity_id
_entity_poly.type
_entity_poly.pdbx_seq_one_letter_code
_entity_poly.pdbx_strand_id
1 'polypeptide(L)'
;MNAVWWQVRNLAPWLGVGNLAPHTTADDVRLMTFLVEKTKEANEPLVATKVFMEFGKKENARCSDGAYYRKFHKKLAPNMDQLDNYSIESRLRVMLGLAGKVSDDFLTQ
;
A
#
# COMPACT_ATOMS: atom_id res chain seq x y z
N MET A 1 5.73 28.82 13.42
CA MET A 1 5.80 27.37 13.72
C MET A 1 5.62 27.20 15.22
N ASN A 2 4.51 26.59 15.67
CA ASN A 2 4.19 26.43 17.10
C ASN A 2 4.72 25.11 17.65
N ALA A 3 5.22 25.12 18.89
CA ALA A 3 5.89 23.99 19.56
C ALA A 3 5.07 22.68 19.60
N VAL A 4 3.74 22.79 19.52
CA VAL A 4 2.82 21.64 19.42
C VAL A 4 3.14 20.76 18.19
N TRP A 5 3.59 21.35 17.09
CA TRP A 5 3.96 20.62 15.88
C TRP A 5 5.25 19.80 16.01
N TRP A 6 6.14 20.16 16.94
CA TRP A 6 7.38 19.41 17.16
C TRP A 6 7.12 18.12 17.94
N GLN A 7 6.14 18.14 18.86
CA GLN A 7 5.85 17.02 19.75
C GLN A 7 5.10 15.87 19.06
N VAL A 8 4.23 16.18 18.10
CA VAL A 8 3.55 15.16 17.27
C VAL A 8 4.54 14.40 16.38
N ARG A 9 5.61 15.08 15.93
CA ARG A 9 6.61 14.51 15.01
C ARG A 9 7.56 13.49 15.68
N ASN A 10 7.75 13.58 17.01
CA ASN A 10 8.72 12.76 17.75
C ASN A 10 8.14 11.58 18.54
N LEU A 11 6.81 11.45 18.64
CA LEU A 11 6.19 10.37 19.42
C LEU A 11 5.86 9.10 18.62
N ALA A 12 6.15 9.05 17.30
CA ALA A 12 5.95 7.84 16.51
C ALA A 12 7.00 7.68 15.37
N PRO A 13 8.22 7.19 15.68
CA PRO A 13 9.26 6.95 14.67
C PRO A 13 8.90 5.92 13.59
N TRP A 14 7.83 5.13 13.79
CA TRP A 14 7.33 4.16 12.81
C TRP A 14 6.32 4.73 11.81
N LEU A 15 5.95 6.00 11.98
CA LEU A 15 5.15 6.72 11.01
C LEU A 15 6.10 7.53 10.12
N GLY A 16 6.65 6.86 9.11
CA GLY A 16 7.14 7.49 7.90
C GLY A 16 5.99 8.14 7.12
N VAL A 17 5.26 9.05 7.77
CA VAL A 17 4.19 9.83 7.17
C VAL A 17 4.87 11.03 6.50
N GLY A 18 5.57 10.73 5.41
CA GLY A 18 5.57 11.66 4.28
C GLY A 18 4.11 11.85 3.83
N ASN A 19 3.82 12.99 3.22
CA ASN A 19 2.48 13.39 2.81
C ASN A 19 1.70 12.18 2.28
N LEU A 20 0.69 11.71 3.02
CA LEU A 20 -0.22 10.71 2.48
C LEU A 20 -0.88 11.35 1.27
N ALA A 21 -0.90 10.65 0.12
CA ALA A 21 -1.75 11.05 -0.99
C ALA A 21 -3.14 11.38 -0.43
N PRO A 22 -3.76 12.51 -0.82
CA PRO A 22 -5.07 12.88 -0.30
C PRO A 22 -5.98 11.67 -0.46
N HIS A 23 -6.66 11.28 0.61
CA HIS A 23 -7.53 10.10 0.71
C HIS A 23 -6.90 8.74 1.08
N THR A 24 -5.60 8.63 1.39
CA THR A 24 -5.01 7.39 1.94
C THR A 24 -5.30 7.26 3.45
N THR A 25 -5.96 6.16 3.86
CA THR A 25 -6.27 5.87 5.28
C THR A 25 -5.14 5.09 5.95
N ALA A 26 -5.13 5.00 7.28
CA ALA A 26 -4.17 4.16 8.00
C ALA A 26 -4.25 2.67 7.61
N ASP A 27 -5.45 2.18 7.26
CA ASP A 27 -5.62 0.82 6.72
C ASP A 27 -4.95 0.65 5.35
N ASP A 28 -5.00 1.69 4.52
CA ASP A 28 -4.40 1.66 3.19
C ASP A 28 -2.88 1.65 3.28
N VAL A 29 -2.30 2.41 4.22
CA VAL A 29 -0.86 2.38 4.52
C VAL A 29 -0.44 0.99 5.01
N ARG A 30 -1.17 0.40 5.95
CA ARG A 30 -0.87 -0.96 6.44
C ARG A 30 -0.93 -2.00 5.34
N LEU A 31 -1.99 -1.94 4.51
CA LEU A 31 -2.13 -2.85 3.38
C LEU A 31 -0.97 -2.68 2.40
N MET A 32 -0.67 -1.46 1.97
CA MET A 32 0.40 -1.21 1.00
C MET A 32 1.77 -1.60 1.55
N THR A 33 2.07 -1.30 2.82
CA THR A 33 3.31 -1.72 3.49
C THR A 33 3.46 -3.24 3.44
N PHE A 34 2.39 -3.98 3.79
CA PHE A 34 2.38 -5.44 3.71
C PHE A 34 2.60 -5.96 2.28
N LEU A 35 1.98 -5.35 1.27
CA LEU A 35 2.15 -5.75 -0.12
C LEU A 35 3.59 -5.51 -0.62
N VAL A 36 4.22 -4.40 -0.22
CA VAL A 36 5.62 -4.11 -0.55
C VAL A 36 6.55 -5.16 0.06
N GLU A 37 6.36 -5.49 1.34
CA GLU A 37 7.11 -6.57 1.98
C GLU A 37 6.92 -7.91 1.24
N LYS A 38 5.68 -8.25 0.87
CA LYS A 38 5.35 -9.53 0.25
C LYS A 38 5.90 -9.68 -1.18
N THR A 39 6.06 -8.57 -1.90
CA THR A 39 6.55 -8.55 -3.28
C THR A 39 8.06 -8.28 -3.40
N LYS A 40 8.74 -7.99 -2.29
CA LYS A 40 10.18 -7.69 -2.28
C LYS A 40 11.05 -8.84 -2.82
N GLU A 41 10.64 -10.09 -2.61
CA GLU A 41 11.37 -11.28 -3.06
C GLU A 41 10.59 -12.10 -4.10
N ALA A 42 9.47 -11.57 -4.59
CA ALA A 42 8.64 -12.28 -5.57
C ALA A 42 9.31 -12.26 -6.95
N ASN A 43 9.73 -13.44 -7.42
CA ASN A 43 10.22 -13.65 -8.78
C ASN A 43 9.12 -14.10 -9.75
N GLU A 44 7.93 -14.39 -9.22
CA GLU A 44 6.74 -14.80 -9.97
C GLU A 44 5.49 -14.09 -9.41
N PRO A 45 4.41 -13.94 -10.20
CA PRO A 45 3.15 -13.39 -9.71
C PRO A 45 2.60 -14.17 -8.51
N LEU A 46 2.20 -13.45 -7.48
CA LEU A 46 1.59 -13.99 -6.28
C LEU A 46 0.10 -14.27 -6.51
N VAL A 47 -0.42 -15.30 -5.85
CA VAL A 47 -1.86 -15.55 -5.81
C VAL A 47 -2.54 -14.51 -4.92
N ALA A 48 -3.16 -13.51 -5.52
CA ALA A 48 -3.74 -12.35 -4.84
C ALA A 48 -4.67 -12.73 -3.66
N THR A 49 -5.55 -13.72 -3.84
CA THR A 49 -6.46 -14.19 -2.77
C THR A 49 -5.71 -14.72 -1.55
N LYS A 50 -4.59 -15.43 -1.74
CA LYS A 50 -3.75 -15.91 -0.63
C LYS A 50 -3.10 -14.74 0.12
N VAL A 51 -2.60 -13.75 -0.63
CA VAL A 51 -1.97 -12.55 -0.06
C VAL A 51 -2.97 -11.76 0.79
N PHE A 52 -4.17 -11.51 0.28
CA PHE A 52 -5.19 -10.76 1.03
C PHE A 52 -5.77 -11.54 2.21
N MET A 53 -5.89 -12.86 2.10
CA MET A 53 -6.25 -13.73 3.24
C MET A 53 -5.18 -13.66 4.34
N GLU A 54 -3.90 -13.67 3.98
CA GLU A 54 -2.79 -13.54 4.94
C GLU A 54 -2.83 -12.19 5.67
N PHE A 55 -3.05 -11.10 4.92
CA PHE A 55 -3.23 -9.78 5.52
C PHE A 55 -4.43 -9.74 6.46
N GLY A 56 -5.57 -10.31 6.05
CA GLY A 56 -6.77 -10.39 6.89
C GLY A 56 -6.49 -11.13 8.20
N LYS A 57 -5.76 -12.25 8.16
CA LYS A 57 -5.34 -12.97 9.38
C LYS A 57 -4.42 -12.12 10.26
N LYS A 58 -3.44 -11.42 9.67
CA LYS A 58 -2.52 -10.50 10.39
C LYS A 58 -3.28 -9.37 11.09
N GLU A 59 -4.36 -8.89 10.49
CA GLU A 59 -5.24 -7.84 11.04
C GLU A 59 -6.40 -8.39 11.90
N ASN A 60 -6.29 -9.59 12.47
CA ASN A 60 -7.35 -10.23 13.28
C ASN A 60 -8.73 -10.32 12.57
N ALA A 61 -8.72 -10.59 11.27
CA ALA A 61 -9.90 -10.70 10.43
C ALA A 61 -10.83 -9.47 10.45
N ARG A 62 -10.27 -8.26 10.64
CA ARG A 62 -11.02 -6.98 10.58
C ARG A 62 -11.88 -6.85 9.32
N CYS A 63 -11.39 -7.37 8.20
CA CYS A 63 -12.13 -7.45 6.94
C CYS A 63 -11.87 -8.79 6.25
N SER A 64 -12.77 -9.17 5.35
CA SER A 64 -12.55 -10.32 4.47
C SER A 64 -11.42 -10.05 3.47
N ASP A 65 -10.80 -11.11 2.98
CA ASP A 65 -9.85 -11.08 1.86
C ASP A 65 -10.46 -10.40 0.62
N GLY A 66 -11.74 -10.64 0.34
CA GLY A 66 -12.48 -9.95 -0.73
C GLY A 66 -12.60 -8.43 -0.54
N ALA A 67 -12.68 -7.95 0.70
CA ALA A 67 -12.70 -6.52 0.99
C ALA A 67 -11.33 -5.87 0.73
N TYR A 68 -10.24 -6.53 1.12
CA TYR A 68 -8.88 -6.06 0.82
C TYR A 68 -8.55 -6.15 -0.67
N TYR A 69 -8.98 -7.21 -1.35
CA TYR A 69 -8.89 -7.33 -2.81
C TYR A 69 -9.58 -6.15 -3.50
N ARG A 70 -10.82 -5.84 -3.10
CA ARG A 70 -11.57 -4.70 -3.64
C ARG A 70 -10.88 -3.37 -3.34
N LYS A 71 -10.38 -3.18 -2.11
CA LYS A 71 -9.64 -1.98 -1.70
C LYS A 71 -8.40 -1.79 -2.57
N PHE A 72 -7.63 -2.85 -2.82
CA PHE A 72 -6.46 -2.78 -3.70
C PHE A 72 -6.86 -2.37 -5.11
N HIS A 73 -7.76 -3.11 -5.77
CA HIS A 73 -8.10 -2.86 -7.18
C HIS A 73 -8.91 -1.58 -7.44
N LYS A 74 -9.66 -1.08 -6.45
CA LYS A 74 -10.51 0.12 -6.62
C LYS A 74 -9.89 1.39 -6.07
N LYS A 75 -8.88 1.29 -5.21
CA LYS A 75 -8.28 2.46 -4.54
C LYS A 75 -6.77 2.53 -4.70
N LEU A 76 -6.04 1.48 -4.33
CA LEU A 76 -4.57 1.53 -4.35
C LEU A 76 -4.01 1.46 -5.77
N ALA A 77 -4.39 0.43 -6.54
CA ALA A 77 -3.88 0.20 -7.89
C ALA A 77 -4.11 1.38 -8.85
N PRO A 78 -5.31 2.01 -8.89
CA PRO A 78 -5.54 3.16 -9.78
C PRO A 78 -4.81 4.45 -9.38
N ASN A 79 -4.36 4.58 -8.12
CA ASN A 79 -3.69 5.77 -7.60
C ASN A 79 -2.21 5.48 -7.27
N MET A 80 -1.60 4.48 -7.91
CA MET A 80 -0.21 4.09 -7.64
C MET A 80 0.76 5.23 -7.91
N ASP A 81 0.51 6.05 -8.94
CA ASP A 81 1.27 7.26 -9.28
C ASP A 81 1.35 8.25 -8.11
N GLN A 82 0.28 8.38 -7.32
CA GLN A 82 0.16 9.30 -6.19
C GLN A 82 0.77 8.75 -4.88
N LEU A 83 1.06 7.45 -4.79
CA LEU A 83 1.65 6.84 -3.59
C LEU A 83 3.17 7.09 -3.48
N ASP A 84 3.57 8.36 -3.43
CA ASP A 84 4.95 8.86 -3.41
C ASP A 84 5.80 8.41 -2.21
N ASN A 85 5.14 8.02 -1.11
CA ASN A 85 5.79 7.40 0.06
C ASN A 85 6.42 6.02 -0.25
N TYR A 86 6.16 5.44 -1.42
CA TYR A 86 6.77 4.19 -1.88
C TYR A 86 7.59 4.42 -3.15
N SER A 87 8.78 3.83 -3.22
CA SER A 87 9.62 3.93 -4.42
C SER A 87 8.87 3.44 -5.67
N ILE A 88 9.21 4.00 -6.83
CA ILE A 88 8.65 3.57 -8.13
C ILE A 88 8.81 2.05 -8.28
N GLU A 89 9.99 1.53 -7.96
CA GLU A 89 10.28 0.09 -7.97
C GLU A 89 9.35 -0.72 -7.06
N SER A 90 9.09 -0.27 -5.83
CA SER A 90 8.20 -0.97 -4.90
C SER A 90 6.76 -1.01 -5.41
N ARG A 91 6.28 0.11 -5.98
CA ARG A 91 4.94 0.20 -6.57
C ARG A 91 4.80 -0.72 -7.78
N LEU A 92 5.81 -0.75 -8.66
CA LEU A 92 5.89 -1.65 -9.80
C LEU A 92 5.87 -3.12 -9.38
N ARG A 93 6.67 -3.49 -8.37
CA ARG A 93 6.69 -4.86 -7.83
C ARG A 93 5.34 -5.28 -7.27
N VAL A 94 4.63 -4.39 -6.57
CA VAL A 94 3.27 -4.67 -6.08
C VAL A 94 2.30 -4.89 -7.25
N MET A 95 2.33 -4.03 -8.27
CA MET A 95 1.44 -4.16 -9.42
C MET A 95 1.72 -5.42 -10.22
N LEU A 96 2.98 -5.70 -10.55
CA LEU A 96 3.36 -6.92 -11.28
C LEU A 96 3.11 -8.17 -10.44
N GLY A 97 3.46 -8.13 -9.16
CA GLY A 97 3.32 -9.25 -8.22
C GLY A 97 1.88 -9.63 -7.93
N LEU A 98 0.91 -8.72 -8.07
CA LEU A 98 -0.52 -9.02 -7.87
C LEU A 98 -1.33 -9.03 -9.17
N ALA A 99 -0.67 -8.99 -10.33
CA ALA A 99 -1.32 -8.79 -11.64
C ALA A 99 -2.30 -7.60 -11.62
N GLY A 100 -1.94 -6.54 -10.92
CA GLY A 100 -2.71 -5.31 -10.84
C GLY A 100 -2.79 -4.67 -12.22
N LYS A 101 -4.02 -4.39 -12.68
CA LYS A 101 -4.22 -3.53 -13.85
C LYS A 101 -3.92 -2.08 -13.46
N VAL A 102 -2.89 -1.48 -14.06
CA VAL A 102 -2.60 -0.03 -14.00
C VAL A 102 -3.39 0.73 -15.08
N SER A 103 -3.49 2.06 -14.95
CA SER A 103 -3.91 2.93 -16.06
C SER A 103 -2.84 2.95 -17.16
N ASP A 104 -3.27 3.23 -18.40
CA ASP A 104 -2.38 3.25 -19.57
C ASP A 104 -1.28 4.35 -19.45
N ASP A 105 -1.55 5.42 -18.68
CA ASP A 105 -0.63 6.54 -18.46
C ASP A 105 0.50 6.24 -17.45
N PHE A 106 0.47 5.09 -16.77
CA PHE A 106 1.40 4.83 -15.66
C PHE A 106 2.87 4.68 -16.11
N LEU A 107 3.11 4.31 -17.37
CA LEU A 107 4.47 4.10 -17.91
C LEU A 107 5.00 5.30 -18.71
N THR A 108 4.22 6.38 -18.82
CA THR A 108 4.60 7.56 -19.62
C THR A 108 5.18 8.70 -18.79
N GLN A 109 5.35 8.51 -17.47
CA GLN A 109 5.97 9.44 -16.52
C GLN A 109 7.41 9.05 -16.19
#